data_AF-A0A9X1PL10-F1
#
_entry.id   AF-A0A9X1PL10-F1
#
_cell.length_a   1.000
_cell.length_b   1.000
_cell.length_c   1.000
_cell.angle_alpha   90.00
_cell.angle_beta   90.00
_cell.angle_gamma   90.00
#
_symmetry.space_group_name_H-M   'P 1'
#
loop_
_entity.id
_entity.type
_entity.pdbx_description
1 polymer ?
#
loop_
_entity_poly.entity_id
_entity_poly.type
_entity_poly.pdbx_seq_one_letter_code
_entity_poly.pdbx_strand_id
1 'polypeptide(L)'
;MKLLHNVPAVTKAIILAGLMSACQNEKDAIISPATSHEQATDANAKTVTKLLVKDGDASLSYSGVRNVFTKEVVNSKYSKEYAYSGNKIIGTYTNLANYNKINSYDTYTLNAKGLCVESAIMPTLEYTTTYVYNEMNQLLLAYNKNKPNQRQEYQYEMDPDGQGSSLYSVTFYDKNDVLLKEVLFKYVDGTDGGYASFDWFPVNPEHLAQATNKYLPIFGKFSRFLLKQTIEKIYYIPNGVPAEKVYNYTYALSNDGSSAIKSIVTKDSWGKTISSIERKYTTPTGL
;
A
#
# COMPACT_ATOMS: atom_id res chain seq x y z
N MET A 1 69.29 -52.52 -12.88
CA MET A 1 69.00 -52.61 -14.33
C MET A 1 67.73 -51.83 -14.63
N LYS A 2 67.80 -50.92 -15.61
CA LYS A 2 66.73 -50.30 -16.44
C LYS A 2 65.54 -49.63 -15.71
N LEU A 3 65.37 -48.30 -15.77
CA LEU A 3 64.85 -47.48 -16.90
C LEU A 3 63.45 -47.98 -17.34
N LEU A 4 62.36 -47.21 -17.47
CA LEU A 4 62.17 -45.78 -17.73
C LEU A 4 60.64 -45.47 -17.82
N HIS A 5 60.29 -44.17 -17.73
CA HIS A 5 59.10 -43.48 -18.29
C HIS A 5 57.71 -43.71 -17.60
N ASN A 6 56.91 -42.71 -17.20
CA ASN A 6 56.74 -41.33 -17.65
C ASN A 6 56.33 -40.36 -16.49
N VAL A 7 56.82 -39.14 -16.62
CA VAL A 7 56.52 -37.85 -15.94
C VAL A 7 56.31 -36.85 -17.13
N PRO A 8 55.76 -35.60 -17.06
CA PRO A 8 55.34 -34.69 -15.97
C PRO A 8 53.89 -34.12 -16.24
N ALA A 9 53.32 -33.06 -15.66
CA ALA A 9 53.83 -31.81 -15.07
C ALA A 9 52.68 -31.10 -14.30
N VAL A 10 52.86 -30.63 -13.06
CA VAL A 10 53.38 -29.29 -12.63
C VAL A 10 52.25 -28.25 -12.45
N THR A 11 52.18 -27.35 -11.46
CA THR A 11 52.72 -27.17 -10.08
C THR A 11 51.97 -25.98 -9.42
N LYS A 12 52.36 -25.67 -8.16
CA LYS A 12 52.15 -24.46 -7.32
C LYS A 12 51.02 -24.62 -6.29
N ALA A 13 51.23 -24.89 -4.98
CA ALA A 13 52.15 -24.32 -3.97
C ALA A 13 51.90 -22.80 -3.80
N ILE A 14 51.77 -22.18 -2.62
CA ILE A 14 52.37 -22.45 -1.30
C ILE A 14 51.88 -21.35 -0.29
N ILE A 15 51.76 -21.67 1.03
CA ILE A 15 52.03 -20.83 2.24
C ILE A 15 51.08 -19.65 2.57
N LEU A 16 50.78 -19.27 3.82
CA LEU A 16 50.88 -19.79 5.19
C LEU A 16 50.30 -18.66 6.09
N ALA A 17 49.68 -19.04 7.20
CA ALA A 17 49.23 -18.14 8.25
C ALA A 17 50.38 -17.43 8.99
N GLY A 18 50.10 -16.25 9.54
CA GLY A 18 50.82 -15.68 10.66
C GLY A 18 51.18 -14.20 10.50
N LEU A 19 50.55 -13.33 11.29
CA LEU A 19 51.13 -12.81 12.53
C LEU A 19 50.33 -11.58 13.00
N MET A 20 49.88 -11.66 14.25
CA MET A 20 49.50 -10.49 15.01
C MET A 20 50.72 -9.58 15.20
N SER A 21 50.54 -8.28 15.00
CA SER A 21 51.24 -7.27 15.79
C SER A 21 50.35 -6.04 15.91
N ALA A 22 50.11 -5.65 17.15
CA ALA A 22 49.34 -4.49 17.54
C ALA A 22 50.07 -3.19 17.17
N CYS A 23 49.33 -2.22 16.62
CA CYS A 23 49.61 -0.81 16.83
C CYS A 23 48.42 -0.22 17.60
N GLN A 24 48.70 0.24 18.81
CA GLN A 24 47.82 1.13 19.56
C GLN A 24 47.98 2.57 19.04
N ASN A 25 46.92 3.36 19.26
CA ASN A 25 46.76 4.81 19.10
C ASN A 25 46.40 5.24 17.65
N GLU A 26 45.37 6.04 17.38
CA GLU A 26 44.52 6.91 18.20
C GLU A 26 43.21 7.19 17.43
N LYS A 27 42.14 7.53 18.19
CA LYS A 27 40.86 8.13 17.78
C LYS A 27 40.56 8.22 16.27
N ASP A 28 39.69 7.35 15.80
CA ASP A 28 38.66 7.72 14.82
C ASP A 28 37.43 6.84 15.01
N ALA A 29 36.26 7.44 14.77
CA ALA A 29 34.96 6.89 15.08
C ALA A 29 34.81 5.43 14.67
N ILE A 30 34.43 4.57 15.62
CA ILE A 30 33.85 3.26 15.31
C ILE A 30 32.48 3.54 14.69
N ILE A 31 32.47 3.75 13.37
CA ILE A 31 31.27 3.56 12.57
C ILE A 31 31.04 2.05 12.61
N SER A 32 30.04 1.62 13.38
CA SER A 32 29.58 0.24 13.35
C SER A 32 29.42 -0.18 11.89
N PRO A 33 29.95 -1.34 11.46
CA PRO A 33 29.68 -1.83 10.13
C PRO A 33 28.16 -1.98 10.04
N ALA A 34 27.56 -1.22 9.12
CA ALA A 34 26.18 -1.45 8.69
C ALA A 34 26.14 -2.89 8.17
N THR A 35 25.80 -3.83 9.04
CA THR A 35 25.60 -5.21 8.67
C THR A 35 24.57 -5.22 7.57
N SER A 36 24.96 -5.86 6.48
CA SER A 36 24.34 -5.99 5.17
C SER A 36 22.99 -6.73 5.17
N HIS A 37 22.21 -6.59 6.24
CA HIS A 37 20.86 -7.13 6.40
C HIS A 37 19.75 -6.18 5.94
N GLU A 38 20.04 -4.93 5.58
CA GLU A 38 19.01 -3.98 5.10
C GLU A 38 18.59 -4.20 3.63
N GLN A 39 19.32 -4.99 2.84
CA GLN A 39 19.04 -5.12 1.40
C GLN A 39 18.04 -6.23 1.02
N ALA A 40 17.72 -7.18 1.90
CA ALA A 40 16.97 -8.38 1.53
C ALA A 40 15.44 -8.31 1.75
N THR A 41 14.90 -7.27 2.39
CA THR A 41 13.47 -7.22 2.78
C THR A 41 12.66 -6.11 2.14
N ASP A 42 13.23 -5.32 1.22
CA ASP A 42 12.63 -4.03 0.87
C ASP A 42 12.24 -3.86 -0.61
N ALA A 43 11.91 -4.95 -1.30
CA ALA A 43 11.49 -4.96 -2.72
C ALA A 43 10.16 -4.21 -3.03
N ASN A 44 9.56 -3.55 -2.03
CA ASN A 44 8.16 -3.11 -2.07
C ASN A 44 7.97 -1.60 -2.13
N ALA A 45 9.06 -0.83 -2.04
CA ALA A 45 8.99 0.63 -2.14
C ALA A 45 8.92 1.06 -3.61
N LYS A 46 7.78 1.64 -4.02
CA LYS A 46 7.65 2.29 -5.34
C LYS A 46 8.59 3.51 -5.39
N THR A 47 9.48 3.59 -6.37
CA THR A 47 10.20 4.83 -6.69
C THR A 47 9.21 5.83 -7.26
N VAL A 48 8.70 6.74 -6.42
CA VAL A 48 7.72 7.76 -6.83
C VAL A 48 8.42 9.11 -7.04
N THR A 49 8.20 9.74 -8.19
CA THR A 49 8.74 11.07 -8.51
C THR A 49 8.05 12.21 -7.76
N LYS A 50 6.81 12.00 -7.30
CA LYS A 50 6.09 12.91 -6.39
C LYS A 50 5.34 12.12 -5.31
N LEU A 51 5.49 12.52 -4.05
CA LEU A 51 4.84 11.88 -2.90
C LEU A 51 3.58 12.64 -2.52
N LEU A 52 2.50 11.92 -2.20
CA LEU A 52 1.29 12.52 -1.61
C LEU A 52 1.63 12.98 -0.19
N VAL A 53 1.68 14.27 0.07
CA VAL A 53 2.02 14.83 1.40
C VAL A 53 0.82 15.36 2.16
N LYS A 54 -0.31 15.58 1.47
CA LYS A 54 -1.57 16.02 2.08
C LYS A 54 -2.77 15.40 1.34
N ASP A 55 -3.76 14.91 2.07
CA ASP A 55 -5.06 14.44 1.56
C ASP A 55 -6.16 14.98 2.48
N GLY A 56 -6.74 16.13 2.12
CA GLY A 56 -7.67 16.87 2.99
C GLY A 56 -7.00 17.27 4.29
N ASP A 57 -7.54 16.81 5.41
CA ASP A 57 -7.02 17.07 6.76
C ASP A 57 -5.93 16.07 7.21
N ALA A 58 -5.56 15.12 6.34
CA ALA A 58 -4.46 14.21 6.60
C ALA A 58 -3.13 14.78 6.07
N SER A 59 -2.10 14.82 6.91
CA SER A 59 -0.71 15.07 6.52
C SER A 59 0.06 13.77 6.50
N LEU A 60 0.82 13.53 5.43
CA LEU A 60 1.56 12.28 5.22
C LEU A 60 3.07 12.55 5.20
N SER A 61 3.84 11.66 5.82
CA SER A 61 5.31 11.76 5.87
C SER A 61 5.96 10.47 5.39
N TYR A 62 7.14 10.63 4.82
CA TYR A 62 7.96 9.57 4.24
C TYR A 62 9.39 9.71 4.74
N SER A 63 10.13 8.61 4.83
CA SER A 63 11.54 8.64 5.20
C SER A 63 12.35 7.50 4.58
N GLY A 64 13.66 7.57 4.77
CA GLY A 64 14.62 6.61 4.22
C GLY A 64 14.93 6.86 2.74
N VAL A 65 15.95 6.15 2.24
CA VAL A 65 16.48 6.31 0.87
C VAL A 65 15.41 6.06 -0.21
N ARG A 66 14.39 5.26 0.11
CA ARG A 66 13.29 4.90 -0.80
C ARG A 66 12.01 5.70 -0.58
N ASN A 67 12.03 6.72 0.30
CA ASN A 67 10.85 7.51 0.66
C ASN A 67 9.64 6.64 1.04
N VAL A 68 9.84 5.72 1.99
CA VAL A 68 8.77 4.83 2.46
C VAL A 68 7.79 5.63 3.31
N PHE A 69 6.49 5.36 3.17
CA PHE A 69 5.45 6.02 3.97
C PHE A 69 5.59 5.66 5.45
N THR A 70 5.80 6.63 6.33
CA THR A 70 6.11 6.35 7.73
C THR A 70 5.11 6.92 8.71
N LYS A 71 4.32 7.92 8.30
CA LYS A 71 3.39 8.58 9.23
C LYS A 71 2.22 9.22 8.52
N GLU A 72 1.04 9.08 9.12
CA GLU A 72 -0.09 9.97 8.87
C GLU A 72 -0.47 10.72 10.15
N VAL A 73 -0.90 11.97 9.97
CA VAL A 73 -1.49 12.80 11.01
C VAL A 73 -2.85 13.26 10.51
N VAL A 74 -3.92 12.90 11.22
CA VAL A 74 -5.31 13.21 10.84
C VAL A 74 -5.87 14.24 11.81
N ASN A 75 -6.42 15.34 11.25
CA ASN A 75 -7.08 16.42 12.00
C ASN A 75 -6.21 17.03 13.11
N SER A 76 -4.88 16.94 13.00
CA SER A 76 -3.92 17.32 14.05
C SER A 76 -4.16 16.69 15.43
N LYS A 77 -5.00 15.64 15.50
CA LYS A 77 -5.44 14.99 16.76
C LYS A 77 -4.88 13.60 16.92
N TYR A 78 -4.77 12.87 15.82
CA TYR A 78 -4.32 11.49 15.82
C TYR A 78 -3.15 11.35 14.87
N SER A 79 -2.13 10.61 15.29
CA SER A 79 -1.09 10.15 14.38
C SER A 79 -1.04 8.64 14.36
N LYS A 80 -0.69 8.10 13.21
CA LYS A 80 -0.33 6.70 13.06
C LYS A 80 1.04 6.60 12.44
N GLU A 81 1.94 5.90 13.12
CA GLU A 81 3.34 5.74 12.72
C GLU A 81 3.61 4.29 12.34
N TYR A 82 4.31 4.09 11.23
CA TYR A 82 4.56 2.79 10.62
C TYR A 82 6.01 2.38 10.81
N ALA A 83 6.20 1.25 11.50
CA ALA A 83 7.48 0.58 11.63
C ALA A 83 7.55 -0.63 10.69
N TYR A 84 8.65 -0.75 9.97
CA TYR A 84 8.91 -1.80 8.98
C TYR A 84 9.95 -2.77 9.54
N SER A 85 9.65 -4.07 9.54
CA SER A 85 10.57 -5.10 10.02
C SER A 85 10.36 -6.41 9.26
N GLY A 86 11.29 -6.74 8.38
CA GLY A 86 11.21 -7.95 7.56
C GLY A 86 9.93 -7.97 6.72
N ASN A 87 9.12 -9.02 6.88
CA ASN A 87 7.84 -9.16 6.21
C ASN A 87 6.67 -8.55 7.01
N LYS A 88 6.93 -7.67 7.98
CA LYS A 88 5.90 -7.06 8.83
C LYS A 88 5.93 -5.54 8.79
N ILE A 89 4.74 -4.96 8.85
CA ILE A 89 4.52 -3.53 9.11
C ILE A 89 3.64 -3.42 10.35
N ILE A 90 4.01 -2.52 11.26
CA ILE A 90 3.24 -2.23 12.48
C ILE A 90 2.88 -0.75 12.48
N GLY A 91 1.59 -0.44 12.46
CA GLY A 91 1.04 0.91 12.58
C GLY A 91 0.61 1.22 14.00
N THR A 92 1.32 2.08 14.71
CA THR A 92 1.01 2.45 16.10
C THR A 92 0.21 3.76 16.15
N TYR A 93 -0.88 3.77 16.90
CA TYR A 93 -1.72 4.95 17.07
C TYR A 93 -1.30 5.78 18.29
N THR A 94 -1.23 7.10 18.11
CA THR A 94 -0.96 8.06 19.18
C THR A 94 -2.01 9.16 19.16
N ASN A 95 -2.58 9.47 20.33
CA ASN A 95 -3.38 10.66 20.51
C ASN A 95 -2.45 11.85 20.78
N LEU A 96 -2.44 12.83 19.87
CA LEU A 96 -1.52 13.98 19.92
C LEU A 96 -1.92 15.01 20.97
N ALA A 97 -3.17 15.03 21.43
CA ALA A 97 -3.60 15.96 22.48
C ALA A 97 -2.94 15.64 23.84
N ASN A 98 -2.65 14.36 24.08
CA ASN A 98 -2.16 13.88 25.38
C ASN A 98 -0.82 13.12 25.25
N TYR A 99 -0.30 12.98 24.03
CA TYR A 99 0.87 12.16 23.66
C TYR A 99 0.80 10.70 24.16
N ASN A 100 -0.41 10.22 24.46
CA ASN A 100 -0.60 8.86 24.92
C ASN A 100 -0.69 7.93 23.72
N LYS A 101 0.16 6.89 23.73
CA LYS A 101 0.02 5.75 22.82
C LYS A 101 -1.33 5.10 23.10
N ILE A 102 -2.13 4.94 22.06
CA ILE A 102 -3.35 4.16 22.14
C ILE A 102 -2.91 2.71 22.08
N ASN A 103 -3.41 1.86 22.97
CA ASN A 103 -3.14 0.40 22.95
C ASN A 103 -3.83 -0.31 21.78
N SER A 104 -3.97 0.38 20.64
CA SER A 104 -4.43 -0.14 19.38
C SER A 104 -3.32 0.04 18.36
N TYR A 105 -3.06 -1.01 17.59
CA TYR A 105 -2.10 -0.97 16.50
C TYR A 105 -2.54 -1.94 15.42
N ASP A 106 -2.22 -1.59 14.19
CA ASP A 106 -2.45 -2.45 13.05
C ASP A 106 -1.18 -3.22 12.74
N THR A 107 -1.34 -4.50 12.42
CA THR A 107 -0.26 -5.33 11.91
C THR A 107 -0.57 -5.74 10.48
N TYR A 108 0.47 -5.79 9.65
CA TYR A 108 0.40 -6.26 8.27
C TYR A 108 1.53 -7.26 8.05
N THR A 109 1.19 -8.45 7.56
CA THR A 109 2.14 -9.47 7.15
C THR A 109 2.21 -9.52 5.63
N LEU A 110 3.40 -9.40 5.08
CA LEU A 110 3.67 -9.33 3.64
C LEU A 110 4.15 -10.68 3.11
N ASN A 111 3.83 -10.97 1.84
CA ASN A 111 4.49 -12.05 1.09
C ASN A 111 5.81 -11.57 0.45
N ALA A 112 6.49 -12.47 -0.26
CA ALA A 112 7.75 -12.17 -0.95
C ALA A 112 7.63 -11.11 -2.07
N LYS A 113 6.41 -10.83 -2.56
CA LYS A 113 6.12 -9.77 -3.53
C LYS A 113 5.73 -8.43 -2.87
N GLY A 114 5.71 -8.38 -1.53
CA GLY A 114 5.31 -7.19 -0.78
C GLY A 114 3.84 -6.95 -0.61
N LEU A 115 3.02 -7.91 -1.00
CA LEU A 115 1.57 -7.79 -0.85
C LEU A 115 1.18 -8.25 0.55
N CYS A 116 0.30 -7.51 1.19
CA CYS A 116 -0.27 -7.83 2.48
C CYS A 116 -1.12 -9.09 2.36
N VAL A 117 -0.71 -10.20 2.96
CA VAL A 117 -1.49 -11.45 2.97
C VAL A 117 -2.33 -11.61 4.23
N GLU A 118 -2.01 -10.86 5.28
CA GLU A 118 -2.78 -10.83 6.52
C GLU A 118 -2.66 -9.46 7.20
N SER A 119 -3.76 -8.95 7.74
CA SER A 119 -3.71 -7.82 8.66
C SER A 119 -4.63 -8.03 9.87
N ALA A 120 -4.27 -7.42 10.99
CA ALA A 120 -5.06 -7.49 12.22
C ALA A 120 -5.04 -6.15 12.95
N ILE A 121 -6.17 -5.83 13.57
CA ILE A 121 -6.31 -4.68 14.46
C ILE A 121 -6.16 -5.22 15.88
N MET A 122 -5.10 -4.82 16.57
CA MET A 122 -4.86 -5.24 17.95
C MET A 122 -5.54 -4.27 18.92
N PRO A 123 -6.00 -4.74 20.10
CA PRO A 123 -5.86 -6.10 20.63
C PRO A 123 -6.94 -7.08 20.15
N THR A 124 -7.91 -6.64 19.33
CA THR A 124 -9.05 -7.46 18.90
C THR A 124 -8.75 -8.26 17.64
N LEU A 125 -8.20 -9.46 17.81
CA LEU A 125 -7.94 -10.41 16.72
C LEU A 125 -9.20 -10.88 15.98
N GLU A 126 -10.40 -10.53 16.46
CA GLU A 126 -11.67 -10.83 15.81
C GLU A 126 -11.71 -10.32 14.36
N TYR A 127 -11.00 -9.24 14.03
CA TYR A 127 -10.97 -8.63 12.70
C TYR A 127 -9.72 -8.95 11.88
N THR A 128 -9.04 -10.06 12.21
CA THR A 128 -7.92 -10.54 11.40
C THR A 128 -8.42 -10.85 9.99
N THR A 129 -7.87 -10.18 8.99
CA THR A 129 -8.27 -10.28 7.58
C THR A 129 -7.16 -10.95 6.79
N THR A 130 -7.51 -11.97 6.00
CA THR A 130 -6.62 -12.61 5.03
C THR A 130 -6.93 -12.11 3.62
N TYR A 131 -5.89 -11.92 2.81
CA TYR A 131 -5.98 -11.36 1.46
C TYR A 131 -5.43 -12.34 0.43
N VAL A 132 -6.16 -12.53 -0.67
CA VAL A 132 -5.80 -13.42 -1.78
C VAL A 132 -5.70 -12.61 -3.07
N TYR A 133 -4.64 -12.86 -3.85
CA TYR A 133 -4.32 -12.12 -5.06
C TYR A 133 -4.31 -13.02 -6.29
N ASN A 134 -4.62 -12.45 -7.46
CA ASN A 134 -4.39 -13.10 -8.74
C ASN A 134 -2.92 -12.99 -9.18
N GLU A 135 -2.60 -13.57 -10.34
CA GLU A 135 -1.24 -13.55 -10.92
C GLU A 135 -0.75 -12.14 -11.29
N MET A 136 -1.68 -11.22 -11.58
CA MET A 136 -1.42 -9.80 -11.84
C MET A 136 -1.21 -8.97 -10.57
N ASN A 137 -1.20 -9.60 -9.39
CA ASN A 137 -1.11 -8.96 -8.07
C ASN A 137 -2.29 -8.02 -7.77
N GLN A 138 -3.47 -8.36 -8.27
CA GLN A 138 -4.74 -7.70 -7.96
C GLN A 138 -5.47 -8.48 -6.86
N LEU A 139 -6.05 -7.77 -5.91
CA LEU A 139 -6.74 -8.36 -4.76
C LEU A 139 -8.03 -9.02 -5.26
N LEU A 140 -8.21 -10.33 -5.07
CA LEU A 140 -9.43 -11.05 -5.46
C LEU A 140 -10.40 -11.22 -4.30
N LEU A 141 -9.87 -11.45 -3.10
CA LEU A 141 -10.64 -11.81 -1.92
C LEU A 141 -9.99 -11.24 -0.68
N ALA A 142 -10.79 -10.60 0.18
CA ALA A 142 -10.41 -10.28 1.54
C ALA A 142 -11.45 -10.86 2.50
N TYR A 143 -11.05 -11.68 3.46
CA TYR A 143 -12.00 -12.36 4.35
C TYR A 143 -11.53 -12.38 5.80
N ASN A 144 -12.49 -12.40 6.73
CA ASN A 144 -12.19 -12.57 8.14
C ASN A 144 -11.66 -13.99 8.40
N LYS A 145 -10.43 -14.10 8.92
CA LYS A 145 -9.75 -15.37 9.19
C LYS A 145 -10.55 -16.30 10.11
N ASN A 146 -11.26 -15.74 11.07
CA ASN A 146 -12.06 -16.50 12.05
C ASN A 146 -13.51 -16.73 11.58
N LYS A 147 -13.99 -15.95 10.61
CA LYS A 147 -15.35 -16.03 10.05
C LYS A 147 -15.29 -15.88 8.51
N PRO A 148 -14.78 -16.89 7.76
CA PRO A 148 -14.45 -16.70 6.34
C PRO A 148 -15.60 -16.28 5.43
N ASN A 149 -16.85 -16.58 5.80
CA ASN A 149 -18.02 -16.10 5.06
C ASN A 149 -18.13 -14.58 5.08
N GLN A 150 -17.68 -13.92 6.15
CA GLN A 150 -17.55 -12.47 6.20
C GLN A 150 -16.39 -12.03 5.32
N ARG A 151 -16.71 -11.66 4.08
CA ARG A 151 -15.72 -11.42 3.04
C ARG A 151 -16.10 -10.30 2.08
N GLN A 152 -15.11 -9.91 1.30
CA GLN A 152 -15.18 -8.98 0.19
C GLN A 152 -14.60 -9.67 -1.04
N GLU A 153 -15.38 -9.75 -2.10
CA GLU A 153 -14.97 -10.30 -3.39
C GLU A 153 -14.74 -9.16 -4.37
N TYR A 154 -13.62 -9.20 -5.09
CA TYR A 154 -13.16 -8.12 -5.95
C TYR A 154 -13.15 -8.61 -7.39
N GLN A 155 -13.79 -7.85 -8.27
CA GLN A 155 -13.83 -8.16 -9.70
C GLN A 155 -13.21 -7.03 -10.49
N TYR A 156 -12.56 -7.38 -11.59
CA TYR A 156 -11.85 -6.45 -12.45
C TYR A 156 -12.34 -6.60 -13.88
N GLU A 157 -12.45 -5.49 -14.58
CA GLU A 157 -12.74 -5.46 -16.02
C GLU A 157 -11.50 -5.01 -16.79
N MET A 158 -11.37 -5.51 -18.02
CA MET A 158 -10.30 -5.10 -18.92
C MET A 158 -10.36 -3.59 -19.16
N ASP A 159 -9.22 -2.94 -19.07
CA ASP A 159 -9.09 -1.52 -19.35
C ASP A 159 -9.49 -1.23 -20.82
N PRO A 160 -10.03 -0.04 -21.13
CA PRO A 160 -10.37 0.32 -22.51
C PRO A 160 -9.20 0.27 -23.50
N ASP A 161 -7.96 0.43 -22.99
CA ASP A 161 -6.74 0.34 -23.79
C ASP A 161 -6.22 -1.10 -23.98
N GLY A 162 -6.85 -2.09 -23.32
CA GLY A 162 -6.45 -3.50 -23.35
C GLY A 162 -5.11 -3.81 -22.67
N GLN A 163 -4.48 -2.83 -22.00
CA GLN A 163 -3.13 -2.97 -21.41
C GLN A 163 -3.17 -3.38 -19.93
N GLY A 164 -4.35 -3.56 -19.37
CA GLY A 164 -4.53 -3.89 -17.97
C GLY A 164 -5.99 -4.18 -17.63
N SER A 165 -6.27 -4.14 -16.33
CA SER A 165 -7.63 -4.20 -15.82
C SER A 165 -7.78 -3.33 -14.58
N SER A 166 -8.98 -2.81 -14.41
CA SER A 166 -9.36 -1.90 -13.34
C SER A 166 -10.49 -2.51 -12.52
N LEU A 167 -10.51 -2.22 -11.22
CA LEU A 167 -11.47 -2.72 -10.26
C LEU A 167 -12.87 -2.31 -10.71
N TYR A 168 -13.71 -3.29 -11.02
CA TYR A 168 -15.06 -3.07 -11.50
C TYR A 168 -16.07 -3.08 -10.35
N SER A 169 -15.95 -4.06 -9.44
CA SER A 169 -16.89 -4.23 -8.34
C SER A 169 -16.23 -4.79 -7.09
N VAL A 170 -16.82 -4.46 -5.95
CA VAL A 170 -16.56 -5.13 -4.67
C VAL A 170 -17.88 -5.58 -4.07
N THR A 171 -18.01 -6.87 -3.81
CA THR A 171 -19.20 -7.50 -3.25
C THR A 171 -18.93 -7.90 -1.80
N PHE A 172 -19.83 -7.54 -0.89
CA PHE A 172 -19.65 -7.68 0.55
C PHE A 172 -20.63 -8.72 1.10
N TYR A 173 -20.11 -9.68 1.86
CA TYR A 173 -20.90 -10.72 2.53
C TYR A 173 -20.70 -10.65 4.04
N ASP A 174 -21.75 -11.03 4.78
CA ASP A 174 -21.69 -11.16 6.24
C ASP A 174 -21.16 -12.54 6.67
N LYS A 175 -21.03 -12.73 7.99
CA LYS A 175 -20.58 -14.00 8.59
C LYS A 175 -21.49 -15.20 8.29
N ASN A 176 -22.72 -14.97 7.85
CA ASN A 176 -23.72 -15.98 7.51
C ASN A 176 -23.83 -16.18 5.99
N ASP A 177 -22.89 -15.63 5.21
CA ASP A 177 -22.89 -15.69 3.74
C ASP A 177 -24.04 -14.91 3.08
N VAL A 178 -24.57 -13.90 3.77
CA VAL A 178 -25.61 -13.02 3.22
C VAL A 178 -24.97 -11.86 2.49
N LEU A 179 -25.39 -11.64 1.24
CA LEU A 179 -25.00 -10.47 0.44
C LEU A 179 -25.50 -9.17 1.10
N LEU A 180 -24.57 -8.32 1.52
CA LEU A 180 -24.85 -7.06 2.20
C LEU A 180 -24.96 -5.90 1.22
N LYS A 181 -23.94 -5.74 0.38
CA LYS A 181 -23.83 -4.64 -0.58
C LYS A 181 -22.88 -4.98 -1.73
N GLU A 182 -23.03 -4.26 -2.83
CA GLU A 182 -22.10 -4.20 -3.95
C GLU A 182 -21.71 -2.74 -4.17
N VAL A 183 -20.42 -2.48 -4.42
CA VAL A 183 -19.93 -1.17 -4.86
C VAL A 183 -19.36 -1.34 -6.26
N LEU A 184 -19.97 -0.67 -7.24
CA LEU A 184 -19.47 -0.62 -8.62
C LEU A 184 -18.57 0.60 -8.78
N PHE A 185 -17.53 0.48 -9.60
CA PHE A 185 -16.55 1.51 -9.91
C PHE A 185 -16.52 1.75 -11.42
N LYS A 186 -16.60 3.02 -11.83
CA LYS A 186 -16.54 3.39 -13.25
C LYS A 186 -15.47 4.44 -13.49
N TYR A 187 -14.68 4.25 -14.54
CA TYR A 187 -13.54 5.10 -14.89
C TYR A 187 -13.72 5.87 -16.21
N VAL A 188 -14.77 5.55 -16.96
CA VAL A 188 -15.08 6.20 -18.24
C VAL A 188 -16.03 7.37 -18.04
N ASP A 189 -15.82 8.45 -18.78
CA ASP A 189 -16.77 9.55 -18.87
C ASP A 189 -17.95 9.08 -19.73
N GLY A 190 -19.05 8.75 -19.08
CA GLY A 190 -20.28 8.33 -19.75
C GLY A 190 -20.86 9.49 -20.54
N THR A 191 -20.46 9.59 -21.82
CA THR A 191 -21.32 9.84 -23.01
C THR A 191 -20.50 10.00 -24.30
N ASP A 192 -19.21 10.36 -24.25
CA ASP A 192 -18.46 10.79 -25.46
C ASP A 192 -17.10 10.10 -25.69
N GLY A 193 -16.96 8.81 -25.38
CA GLY A 193 -15.76 8.03 -25.75
C GLY A 193 -14.42 8.61 -25.26
N GLY A 194 -14.47 9.54 -24.30
CA GLY A 194 -13.30 10.23 -23.77
C GLY A 194 -12.42 9.23 -23.05
N TYR A 195 -11.15 9.17 -23.46
CA TYR A 195 -10.17 8.30 -22.83
C TYR A 195 -10.14 8.50 -21.31
N ALA A 196 -10.21 7.40 -20.57
CA ALA A 196 -10.07 7.43 -19.12
C ALA A 196 -8.74 8.10 -18.76
N SER A 197 -8.79 9.10 -17.88
CA SER A 197 -7.58 9.83 -17.47
C SER A 197 -6.77 8.99 -16.49
N PHE A 198 -5.46 8.85 -16.71
CA PHE A 198 -4.58 8.10 -15.82
C PHE A 198 -4.55 8.69 -14.40
N ASP A 199 -4.66 7.84 -13.38
CA ASP A 199 -4.33 8.21 -12.01
C ASP A 199 -2.85 7.92 -11.74
N TRP A 200 -2.03 8.95 -11.89
CA TRP A 200 -0.59 8.88 -11.61
C TRP A 200 -0.27 8.65 -10.13
N PHE A 201 -1.25 8.88 -9.24
CA PHE A 201 -1.07 8.77 -7.80
C PHE A 201 -2.24 8.02 -7.15
N PRO A 202 -2.37 6.71 -7.45
CA PRO A 202 -3.47 5.92 -6.94
C PRO A 202 -3.28 5.69 -5.44
N VAL A 203 -4.35 5.90 -4.68
CA VAL A 203 -4.49 5.44 -3.31
C VAL A 203 -5.39 4.21 -3.29
N ASN A 204 -5.36 3.44 -2.21
CA ASN A 204 -6.28 2.33 -2.08
C ASN A 204 -7.74 2.86 -2.07
N PRO A 205 -8.69 2.15 -2.70
CA PRO A 205 -10.08 2.52 -2.67
C PRO A 205 -10.57 2.70 -1.24
N GLU A 206 -11.48 3.65 -1.06
CA GLU A 206 -12.32 3.66 0.12
C GLU A 206 -13.20 2.39 0.03
N HIS A 207 -13.59 1.80 1.17
CA HIS A 207 -14.34 0.52 1.27
C HIS A 207 -13.57 -0.80 1.20
N LEU A 208 -12.24 -0.81 1.28
CA LEU A 208 -11.49 -2.04 1.56
C LEU A 208 -11.79 -2.59 2.98
N ALA A 209 -11.27 -3.79 3.30
CA ALA A 209 -11.45 -4.43 4.60
C ALA A 209 -11.01 -3.53 5.77
N GLN A 210 -11.59 -3.72 6.96
CA GLN A 210 -11.50 -2.80 8.09
C GLN A 210 -10.06 -2.42 8.51
N ALA A 211 -9.12 -3.35 8.36
CA ALA A 211 -7.72 -3.19 8.72
C ALA A 211 -6.85 -2.62 7.58
N THR A 212 -7.44 -2.19 6.47
CA THR A 212 -6.71 -1.62 5.34
C THR A 212 -6.41 -0.14 5.57
N ASN A 213 -5.21 0.28 5.15
CA ASN A 213 -4.85 1.68 5.17
C ASN A 213 -4.90 2.26 3.76
N LYS A 214 -5.46 3.46 3.61
CA LYS A 214 -5.61 4.16 2.33
C LYS A 214 -4.27 4.40 1.62
N TYR A 215 -3.21 4.65 2.37
CA TYR A 215 -1.92 5.15 1.87
C TYR A 215 -0.85 4.06 1.77
N LEU A 216 -1.01 2.91 2.43
CA LEU A 216 -0.04 1.80 2.32
C LEU A 216 -0.15 1.09 0.96
N PRO A 217 0.92 1.07 0.13
CA PRO A 217 0.88 0.49 -1.22
C PRO A 217 1.03 -1.03 -1.23
N ILE A 218 0.44 -1.74 -0.27
CA ILE A 218 0.64 -3.18 -0.02
C ILE A 218 -0.57 -4.04 -0.41
N PHE A 219 -1.67 -3.44 -0.88
CA PHE A 219 -2.91 -4.16 -1.20
C PHE A 219 -3.07 -4.47 -2.70
N GLY A 220 -1.98 -4.42 -3.46
CA GLY A 220 -1.99 -4.72 -4.89
C GLY A 220 -2.37 -3.52 -5.75
N LYS A 221 -2.85 -3.79 -6.97
CA LYS A 221 -3.28 -2.77 -7.94
C LYS A 221 -4.80 -2.80 -8.08
N PHE A 222 -5.42 -1.62 -8.05
CA PHE A 222 -6.87 -1.48 -8.20
C PHE A 222 -7.25 -0.90 -9.55
N SER A 223 -6.63 0.19 -9.98
CA SER A 223 -6.91 0.81 -11.28
C SER A 223 -5.74 1.66 -11.73
N ARG A 224 -5.65 1.89 -13.04
CA ARG A 224 -4.73 2.83 -13.68
C ARG A 224 -5.37 4.19 -13.93
N PHE A 225 -6.69 4.31 -13.78
CA PHE A 225 -7.48 5.47 -14.18
C PHE A 225 -8.16 6.16 -13.00
N LEU A 226 -8.47 7.44 -13.18
CA LEU A 226 -9.23 8.24 -12.23
C LEU A 226 -10.67 7.74 -12.18
N LEU A 227 -11.13 7.41 -10.97
CA LEU A 227 -12.49 6.96 -10.69
C LEU A 227 -13.51 8.06 -10.97
N LYS A 228 -14.46 7.86 -11.87
CA LYS A 228 -15.46 8.89 -12.21
C LYS A 228 -16.76 8.71 -11.48
N GLN A 229 -17.13 7.48 -11.16
CA GLN A 229 -18.37 7.19 -10.46
C GLN A 229 -18.24 5.94 -9.59
N THR A 230 -18.90 5.97 -8.43
CA THR A 230 -19.25 4.75 -7.70
C THR A 230 -20.75 4.62 -7.57
N ILE A 231 -21.23 3.39 -7.61
CA ILE A 231 -22.62 3.04 -7.35
C ILE A 231 -22.63 2.04 -6.21
N GLU A 232 -23.15 2.45 -5.05
CA GLU A 232 -23.37 1.55 -3.92
C GLU A 232 -24.78 0.99 -3.97
N LYS A 233 -24.91 -0.32 -4.12
CA LYS A 233 -26.18 -1.06 -3.99
C LYS A 233 -26.21 -1.77 -2.65
N ILE A 234 -27.17 -1.44 -1.81
CA ILE A 234 -27.34 -2.03 -0.48
C ILE A 234 -28.49 -3.03 -0.55
N TYR A 235 -28.19 -4.32 -0.36
CA TYR A 235 -29.15 -5.42 -0.48
C TYR A 235 -29.77 -5.81 0.85
N TYR A 236 -28.98 -5.80 1.93
CA TYR A 236 -29.46 -6.17 3.25
C TYR A 236 -29.64 -4.94 4.13
N ILE A 237 -30.91 -4.61 4.40
CA ILE A 237 -31.31 -3.64 5.42
C ILE A 237 -32.41 -4.31 6.26
N PRO A 238 -32.18 -4.62 7.55
CA PRO A 238 -33.25 -5.10 8.41
C PRO A 238 -34.42 -4.10 8.38
N ASN A 239 -35.56 -4.52 7.82
CA ASN A 239 -36.78 -3.72 7.66
C ASN A 239 -36.69 -2.52 6.68
N GLY A 240 -35.72 -2.50 5.75
CA GLY A 240 -35.56 -1.41 4.79
C GLY A 240 -35.76 -1.83 3.34
N VAL A 241 -35.98 -0.85 2.48
CA VAL A 241 -36.00 -1.03 1.01
C VAL A 241 -34.55 -0.98 0.53
N PRO A 242 -34.11 -1.90 -0.35
CA PRO A 242 -32.81 -1.82 -1.01
C PRO A 242 -32.54 -0.41 -1.54
N ALA A 243 -31.35 0.10 -1.27
CA ALA A 243 -30.99 1.47 -1.59
C ALA A 243 -29.84 1.48 -2.59
N GLU A 244 -29.94 2.39 -3.56
CA GLU A 244 -28.86 2.70 -4.48
C GLU A 244 -28.37 4.12 -4.21
N LYS A 245 -27.05 4.29 -4.12
CA LYS A 245 -26.41 5.60 -4.00
C LYS A 245 -25.38 5.76 -5.10
N VAL A 246 -25.46 6.87 -5.82
CA VAL A 246 -24.52 7.20 -6.89
C VAL A 246 -23.66 8.37 -6.43
N TYR A 247 -22.35 8.22 -6.56
CA TYR A 247 -21.36 9.24 -6.27
C TYR A 247 -20.56 9.53 -7.53
N ASN A 248 -20.55 10.79 -7.96
CA ASN A 248 -19.84 11.27 -9.13
C ASN A 248 -18.62 12.07 -8.69
N TYR A 249 -17.47 11.81 -9.30
CA TYR A 249 -16.19 12.41 -8.96
C TYR A 249 -15.70 13.30 -10.09
N THR A 250 -15.36 14.55 -9.75
CA THR A 250 -14.72 15.48 -10.67
C THR A 250 -13.34 15.87 -10.14
N TYR A 251 -12.39 16.00 -11.05
CA TYR A 251 -10.99 16.27 -10.74
C TYR A 251 -10.53 17.56 -11.38
N ALA A 252 -9.78 18.36 -10.62
CA ALA A 252 -9.01 19.48 -11.15
C ALA A 252 -7.54 19.29 -10.75
N LEU A 253 -6.62 19.48 -11.68
CA LEU A 253 -5.19 19.40 -11.43
C LEU A 253 -4.56 20.78 -11.64
N SER A 254 -3.83 21.26 -10.64
CA SER A 254 -2.94 22.41 -10.77
C SER A 254 -1.51 22.01 -10.43
N ASN A 255 -0.54 22.70 -11.03
CA ASN A 255 0.89 22.42 -10.85
C ASN A 255 1.65 23.74 -10.85
N ASP A 256 2.49 23.97 -9.84
CA ASP A 256 3.33 25.17 -9.69
C ASP A 256 4.81 24.91 -10.02
N GLY A 257 5.11 23.74 -10.60
CA GLY A 257 6.47 23.26 -10.90
C GLY A 257 7.05 22.38 -9.80
N SER A 258 6.86 22.74 -8.53
CA SER A 258 7.38 22.02 -7.36
C SER A 258 6.37 21.06 -6.72
N SER A 259 5.09 21.41 -6.84
CA SER A 259 3.96 20.74 -6.23
C SER A 259 2.85 20.54 -7.26
N ALA A 260 2.13 19.41 -7.17
CA ALA A 260 0.87 19.22 -7.87
C ALA A 260 -0.27 19.18 -6.86
N ILE A 261 -1.39 19.82 -7.17
CA ILE A 261 -2.61 19.77 -6.36
C ILE A 261 -3.71 19.12 -7.19
N LYS A 262 -4.27 18.01 -6.69
CA LYS A 262 -5.44 17.34 -7.26
C LYS A 262 -6.64 17.65 -6.35
N SER A 263 -7.54 18.50 -6.81
CA SER A 263 -8.82 18.75 -6.13
C SER A 263 -9.83 17.71 -6.61
N ILE A 264 -10.54 17.10 -5.66
CA ILE A 264 -11.51 16.03 -5.89
C ILE A 264 -12.83 16.52 -5.30
N VAL A 265 -13.84 16.66 -6.14
CA VAL A 265 -15.20 17.00 -5.69
C VAL A 265 -16.09 15.80 -5.93
N THR A 266 -16.79 15.37 -4.89
CA THR A 266 -17.76 14.27 -4.95
C THR A 266 -19.17 14.84 -4.90
N LYS A 267 -20.03 14.43 -5.81
CA LYS A 267 -21.44 14.84 -5.91
C LYS A 267 -22.35 13.63 -5.84
N ASP A 268 -23.56 13.79 -5.32
CA ASP A 268 -24.59 12.76 -5.41
C ASP A 268 -25.21 12.69 -6.82
N SER A 269 -26.22 11.83 -6.99
CA SER A 269 -27.00 11.69 -8.22
C SER A 269 -27.75 12.96 -8.64
N TRP A 270 -28.00 13.89 -7.71
CA TRP A 270 -28.69 15.16 -7.97
C TRP A 270 -27.71 16.32 -8.21
N GLY A 271 -26.40 16.03 -8.24
CA GLY A 271 -25.37 17.03 -8.47
C GLY A 271 -25.01 17.87 -7.24
N LYS A 272 -25.55 17.55 -6.06
CA LYS A 272 -25.20 18.23 -4.80
C LYS A 272 -23.82 17.75 -4.35
N THR A 273 -22.95 18.70 -4.03
CA THR A 273 -21.63 18.41 -3.47
C THR A 273 -21.75 17.75 -2.09
N ILE A 274 -21.17 16.56 -1.96
CA ILE A 274 -21.09 15.79 -0.71
C ILE A 274 -19.74 16.03 -0.02
N SER A 275 -18.66 16.13 -0.80
CA SER A 275 -17.33 16.39 -0.27
C SER A 275 -16.46 17.11 -1.29
N SER A 276 -15.45 17.80 -0.78
CA SER A 276 -14.35 18.38 -1.54
C SER A 276 -13.05 18.08 -0.79
N ILE A 277 -12.08 17.50 -1.48
CA ILE A 277 -10.79 17.10 -0.90
C ILE A 277 -9.68 17.61 -1.81
N GLU A 278 -8.64 18.19 -1.22
CA GLU A 278 -7.42 18.54 -1.94
C GLU A 278 -6.30 17.58 -1.58
N ARG A 279 -5.65 17.05 -2.62
CA ARG A 279 -4.43 16.27 -2.49
C ARG A 279 -3.24 17.06 -2.96
N LYS A 280 -2.23 17.23 -2.11
CA LYS A 280 -0.96 17.87 -2.47
C LYS A 280 0.13 16.82 -2.64
N TYR A 281 0.84 16.91 -3.76
CA TYR A 281 1.99 16.08 -4.09
C TYR A 281 3.24 16.94 -4.21
N THR A 282 4.37 16.48 -3.69
CA THR A 282 5.65 17.19 -3.77
C THR A 282 6.76 16.27 -4.27
N THR A 283 7.70 16.82 -5.01
CA THR A 283 8.96 16.11 -5.33
C THR A 283 9.78 15.94 -4.04
N PRO A 284 10.36 14.76 -3.75
CA PRO A 284 11.26 14.59 -2.62
C PRO A 284 12.44 15.56 -2.73
N THR A 285 12.69 16.35 -1.70
CA THR A 285 13.89 17.21 -1.63
C THR A 285 15.03 16.40 -1.00
N GLY A 286 15.93 15.88 -1.83
CA GLY A 286 17.13 15.17 -1.37
C GLY A 286 17.42 13.91 -2.18
N LEU A 287 18.21 14.08 -3.25
CA LEU A 287 19.09 13.05 -3.80
C LEU A 287 20.51 13.63 -3.77
#